data_AF-F2JYA9-F1
#
_entry.id   AF-F2JYA9-F1
#
_cell.length_a   1.000
_cell.length_b   1.000
_cell.length_c   1.000
_cell.angle_alpha   90.00
_cell.angle_beta   90.00
_cell.angle_gamma   90.00
#
_symmetry.space_group_name_H-M   'P 1'
#
loop_
_entity.id
_entity.type
_entity.pdbx_description
1 polymer ?
#
loop_
_entity_poly.entity_id
_entity_poly.type
_entity_poly.pdbx_seq_one_letter_code
_entity_poly.pdbx_strand_id
1 'polypeptide(L)'
;MANLKAQTENAKANAKGFVADGVVTYDVAKDYKSQGYEFCMRTIKLDPQDDDPSVATERELFGIMSTGKGGGALSLMPLVEAVTEQEAATDAANLLKRLEVLGIPLNITLWLDEESLKELHNSDEARIKTYRDEWTDFVIKAGYSAGYYKGGLCDCSCTSTSDNGSTVLEAPECGVGLNGHTLKTVSIGENSGTCKIRWAYLS
;
A
#
# COMPACT_ATOMS: atom_id res chain seq x y z
N MET A 1 14.68 21.76 4.92
CA MET A 1 14.09 20.42 4.76
C MET A 1 12.60 20.60 4.94
N ALA A 2 11.81 20.37 3.90
CA ALA A 2 10.37 20.53 3.95
C ALA A 2 9.79 19.18 4.36
N ASN A 3 9.56 18.97 5.67
CA ASN A 3 8.87 17.78 6.14
C ASN A 3 7.54 17.69 5.40
N LEU A 4 7.33 16.60 4.66
CA LEU A 4 6.06 16.23 4.07
C LEU A 4 4.97 16.30 5.14
N LYS A 5 4.10 17.32 5.08
CA LYS A 5 2.94 17.46 5.98
C LYS A 5 1.73 16.76 5.37
N ALA A 6 1.90 15.48 5.04
CA ALA A 6 0.80 14.67 4.55
C ALA A 6 -0.27 14.53 5.63
N GLN A 7 -1.53 14.56 5.20
CA GLN A 7 -2.70 14.38 6.03
C GLN A 7 -3.32 13.02 5.75
N THR A 8 -4.20 12.57 6.64
CA THR A 8 -4.97 11.33 6.49
C THR A 8 -6.43 11.64 6.23
N GLU A 9 -7.05 10.89 5.32
CA GLU A 9 -8.51 10.89 5.15
C GLU A 9 -9.01 9.48 4.85
N ASN A 10 -10.32 9.30 4.94
CA ASN A 10 -10.94 8.05 4.52
C ASN A 10 -10.83 7.92 3.01
N ALA A 11 -10.39 6.76 2.56
CA ALA A 11 -10.36 6.45 1.16
C ALA A 11 -11.79 6.39 0.58
N LYS A 12 -11.97 6.88 -0.63
CA LYS A 12 -13.28 6.85 -1.28
C LYS A 12 -13.64 5.41 -1.66
N ALA A 13 -14.93 5.10 -1.54
CA ALA A 13 -15.47 3.85 -2.07
C ALA A 13 -15.27 3.79 -3.58
N ASN A 14 -14.98 2.60 -4.11
CA ASN A 14 -14.81 2.37 -5.56
C ASN A 14 -13.67 3.18 -6.21
N ALA A 15 -12.79 3.77 -5.40
CA ALA A 15 -11.64 4.52 -5.90
C ALA A 15 -10.71 3.59 -6.67
N LYS A 16 -10.20 4.05 -7.81
CA LYS A 16 -9.24 3.32 -8.64
C LYS A 16 -7.82 3.74 -8.30
N GLY A 17 -6.89 2.82 -8.24
CA GLY A 17 -5.48 3.04 -7.95
C GLY A 17 -4.58 2.06 -8.67
N PHE A 18 -3.27 2.25 -8.52
CA PHE A 18 -2.27 1.33 -9.05
C PHE A 18 -1.21 1.02 -8.01
N VAL A 19 -0.56 -0.13 -8.14
CA VAL A 19 0.54 -0.58 -7.28
C VAL A 19 1.88 -0.33 -7.98
N ALA A 20 2.84 0.20 -7.23
CA ALA A 20 4.19 0.51 -7.69
C ALA A 20 5.25 -0.03 -6.73
N ASP A 21 6.04 -0.98 -7.22
CA ASP A 21 7.25 -1.52 -6.58
C ASP A 21 8.49 -0.64 -6.84
N GLY A 22 8.53 0.06 -7.98
CA GLY A 22 9.56 1.02 -8.37
C GLY A 22 9.18 2.49 -8.18
N VAL A 23 10.11 3.38 -8.54
CA VAL A 23 9.94 4.84 -8.44
C VAL A 23 8.80 5.34 -9.32
N VAL A 24 7.90 6.10 -8.71
CA VAL A 24 6.82 6.80 -9.41
C VAL A 24 7.24 8.25 -9.63
N THR A 25 7.50 8.60 -10.89
CA THR A 25 7.79 9.98 -11.25
C THR A 25 6.51 10.82 -11.27
N TYR A 26 6.67 12.14 -11.20
CA TYR A 26 5.56 13.07 -11.35
C TYR A 26 4.76 12.84 -12.64
N ASP A 27 5.44 12.62 -13.77
CA ASP A 27 4.77 12.43 -15.05
C ASP A 27 3.91 11.15 -15.07
N VAL A 28 4.40 10.07 -14.44
CA VAL A 28 3.62 8.84 -14.27
C VAL A 28 2.41 9.10 -13.38
N ALA A 29 2.60 9.72 -12.20
CA ALA A 29 1.49 10.01 -11.29
C ALA A 29 0.40 10.88 -11.96
N LYS A 30 0.83 11.90 -12.72
CA LYS A 30 -0.08 12.79 -13.46
C LYS A 30 -0.81 12.07 -14.60
N ASP A 31 -0.14 11.20 -15.34
CA ASP A 31 -0.76 10.42 -16.41
C ASP A 31 -1.87 9.53 -15.86
N TYR A 32 -1.59 8.76 -14.80
CA TYR A 32 -2.59 7.94 -14.13
C TYR A 32 -3.74 8.77 -13.55
N LYS A 33 -3.44 9.93 -12.96
CA LYS A 33 -4.50 10.85 -12.51
C LYS A 33 -5.42 11.28 -13.66
N SER A 34 -4.86 11.56 -14.84
CA SER A 34 -5.64 11.94 -16.02
C SER A 34 -6.53 10.81 -16.56
N GLN A 35 -6.17 9.56 -16.25
CA GLN A 35 -6.94 8.36 -16.57
C GLN A 35 -7.96 7.99 -15.47
N GLY A 36 -8.16 8.87 -14.48
CA GLY A 36 -9.16 8.70 -13.42
C GLY A 36 -8.68 7.89 -12.22
N TYR A 37 -7.39 7.64 -12.08
CA TYR A 37 -6.85 7.04 -10.86
C TYR A 37 -6.84 8.07 -9.72
N GLU A 38 -7.07 7.59 -8.51
CA GLU A 38 -7.20 8.39 -7.30
C GLU A 38 -6.08 8.14 -6.30
N PHE A 39 -5.44 6.96 -6.33
CA PHE A 39 -4.34 6.64 -5.42
C PHE A 39 -3.23 5.81 -6.06
N CYS A 40 -2.05 5.87 -5.44
CA CYS A 40 -0.90 5.01 -5.70
C CYS A 40 -0.62 4.19 -4.45
N MET A 41 -0.56 2.87 -4.59
CA MET A 41 -0.09 1.94 -3.56
C MET A 41 1.41 1.70 -3.78
N ARG A 42 2.25 2.30 -2.93
CA ARG A 42 3.70 2.38 -3.12
C ARG A 42 4.42 1.45 -2.16
N THR A 43 5.26 0.56 -2.68
CA THR A 43 6.10 -0.32 -1.86
C THR A 43 7.12 0.48 -1.03
N ILE A 44 7.14 0.24 0.27
CA ILE A 44 8.08 0.79 1.24
C ILE A 44 8.97 -0.35 1.71
N LYS A 45 10.23 -0.34 1.26
CA LYS A 45 11.23 -1.33 1.68
C LYS A 45 11.68 -1.07 3.10
N LEU A 46 11.73 -2.14 3.91
CA LEU A 46 12.10 -2.09 5.32
C LEU A 46 13.61 -1.96 5.53
N ASP A 47 14.39 -2.63 4.69
CA ASP A 47 15.86 -2.59 4.69
C ASP A 47 16.38 -2.27 3.28
N PRO A 48 16.27 -1.00 2.87
CA PRO A 48 16.75 -0.58 1.56
C PRO A 48 18.27 -0.57 1.53
N GLN A 49 18.86 -1.18 0.50
CA GLN A 49 20.27 -0.94 0.17
C GLN A 49 20.43 0.50 -0.33
N ASP A 50 21.53 1.17 0.04
CA ASP A 50 21.77 2.60 -0.27
C ASP A 50 21.79 2.90 -1.77
N ASP A 51 22.08 1.92 -2.62
CA ASP A 51 22.19 2.03 -4.07
C ASP A 51 20.92 1.55 -4.81
N ASP A 52 19.90 1.07 -4.11
CA ASP A 52 18.68 0.57 -4.73
C ASP A 52 17.81 1.73 -5.25
N PRO A 53 17.69 1.90 -6.58
CA PRO A 53 16.97 3.02 -7.16
C PRO A 53 15.45 2.88 -6.99
N SER A 54 14.94 1.73 -6.55
CA SER A 54 13.50 1.50 -6.32
C SER A 54 13.03 1.95 -4.93
N VAL A 55 13.94 2.44 -4.09
CA VAL A 55 13.66 2.85 -2.72
C VAL A 55 12.86 4.14 -2.69
N ALA A 56 11.69 4.08 -2.04
CA ALA A 56 10.82 5.25 -1.91
C ALA A 56 11.53 6.40 -1.18
N THR A 57 11.40 7.63 -1.71
CA THR A 57 11.97 8.84 -1.10
C THR A 57 10.90 9.86 -0.74
N GLU A 58 11.13 10.72 0.25
CA GLU A 58 10.20 11.81 0.61
C GLU A 58 9.85 12.68 -0.61
N ARG A 59 10.83 12.97 -1.48
CA ARG A 59 10.62 13.75 -2.71
C ARG A 59 9.68 13.05 -3.69
N GLU A 60 9.83 11.75 -3.85
CA GLU A 60 8.95 10.94 -4.69
C GLU A 60 7.51 10.98 -4.15
N LEU A 61 7.32 10.71 -2.85
CA LEU A 61 6.00 10.70 -2.22
C LEU A 61 5.33 12.07 -2.28
N PHE A 62 6.10 13.16 -2.11
CA PHE A 62 5.62 14.52 -2.34
C PHE A 62 5.16 14.71 -3.80
N GLY A 63 5.94 14.22 -4.76
CA GLY A 63 5.60 14.27 -6.18
C GLY A 63 4.32 13.51 -6.53
N ILE A 64 4.06 12.37 -5.87
CA ILE A 64 2.81 11.62 -6.02
C ILE A 64 1.61 12.41 -5.49
N MET A 65 1.73 12.95 -4.27
CA MET A 65 0.59 13.53 -3.54
C MET A 65 0.30 15.00 -3.83
N SER A 66 1.29 15.79 -4.25
CA SER A 66 1.11 17.23 -4.41
C SER A 66 0.05 17.56 -5.47
N THR A 67 -0.76 18.60 -5.22
CA THR A 67 -1.88 19.03 -6.09
C THR A 67 -1.49 20.19 -7.03
N GLY A 68 -0.26 20.69 -6.93
CA GLY A 68 0.24 21.85 -7.66
C GLY A 68 0.97 21.54 -8.98
N LYS A 69 1.55 22.58 -9.59
CA LYS A 69 2.43 22.41 -10.76
C LYS A 69 3.63 21.53 -10.36
N GLY A 70 3.66 20.29 -10.82
CA GLY A 70 4.69 19.31 -10.47
C GLY A 70 4.25 18.22 -9.48
N GLY A 71 2.95 18.12 -9.15
CA GLY A 71 2.39 17.05 -8.33
C GLY A 71 1.32 16.19 -9.03
N GLY A 72 1.31 14.89 -8.73
CA GLY A 72 0.44 13.90 -9.35
C GLY A 72 -1.01 13.92 -8.85
N ALA A 73 -1.30 14.61 -7.74
CA ALA A 73 -2.62 14.68 -7.11
C ALA A 73 -3.28 13.30 -6.86
N LEU A 74 -2.46 12.31 -6.53
CA LEU A 74 -2.88 10.97 -6.12
C LEU A 74 -2.71 10.84 -4.60
N SER A 75 -3.64 10.17 -3.95
CA SER A 75 -3.42 9.73 -2.57
C SER A 75 -2.37 8.61 -2.52
N LEU A 76 -1.72 8.45 -1.38
CA LEU A 76 -0.68 7.45 -1.16
C LEU A 76 -1.15 6.36 -0.19
N MET A 77 -0.93 5.10 -0.55
CA MET A 77 -1.07 3.94 0.32
C MET A 77 0.26 3.20 0.44
N PRO A 78 0.85 3.06 1.64
CA PRO A 78 2.07 2.28 1.80
C PRO A 78 1.79 0.78 1.69
N LEU A 79 2.52 0.11 0.80
CA LEU A 79 2.61 -1.35 0.71
C LEU A 79 3.94 -1.81 1.28
N VAL A 80 3.95 -2.93 2.00
CA VAL A 80 5.11 -3.43 2.71
C VAL A 80 5.29 -4.89 2.35
N GLU A 81 6.49 -5.23 1.92
CA GLU A 81 6.90 -6.62 1.68
C GLU A 81 7.54 -7.15 2.96
N ALA A 82 7.25 -8.39 3.32
CA ALA A 82 7.95 -9.09 4.39
C ALA A 82 9.35 -9.46 3.90
N VAL A 83 10.39 -9.05 4.64
CA VAL A 83 11.77 -9.09 4.13
C VAL A 83 12.61 -10.14 4.85
N THR A 84 12.27 -10.46 6.10
CA THR A 84 13.09 -11.34 6.92
C THR A 84 12.27 -12.45 7.57
N GLU A 85 12.86 -13.64 7.73
CA GLU A 85 12.28 -14.68 8.59
C GLU A 85 12.31 -14.28 10.09
N GLN A 86 12.84 -13.08 10.42
CA GLN A 86 12.87 -12.58 11.78
C GLN A 86 11.44 -12.25 12.26
N GLU A 87 11.31 -12.06 13.56
CA GLU A 87 10.04 -11.75 14.24
C GLU A 87 9.37 -10.53 13.60
N ALA A 88 8.06 -10.60 13.35
CA ALA A 88 7.29 -9.51 12.71
C ALA A 88 7.45 -8.16 13.43
N ALA A 89 7.78 -8.18 14.71
CA ALA A 89 8.09 -7.01 15.51
C ALA A 89 9.31 -6.21 15.01
N THR A 90 10.35 -6.88 14.50
CA THR A 90 11.55 -6.22 13.97
C THR A 90 11.24 -5.53 12.65
N ASP A 91 10.58 -6.22 11.73
CA ASP A 91 10.12 -5.67 10.46
C ASP A 91 9.21 -4.46 10.70
N ALA A 92 8.30 -4.56 11.67
CA ALA A 92 7.38 -3.48 11.98
C ALA A 92 8.08 -2.28 12.63
N ALA A 93 9.06 -2.51 13.51
CA ALA A 93 9.87 -1.44 14.10
C ALA A 93 10.70 -0.70 13.04
N ASN A 94 11.25 -1.42 12.06
CA ASN A 94 11.98 -0.83 10.94
C ASN A 94 11.04 -0.03 10.02
N LEU A 95 9.83 -0.54 9.77
CA LEU A 95 8.81 0.19 9.04
C LEU A 95 8.50 1.53 9.69
N LEU A 96 8.25 1.57 11.00
CA LEU A 96 7.89 2.82 11.68
C LEU A 96 8.95 3.91 11.53
N LYS A 97 10.22 3.55 11.70
CA LYS A 97 11.34 4.48 11.46
C LYS A 97 11.35 4.96 10.02
N ARG A 98 11.07 4.06 9.07
CA ARG A 98 11.03 4.42 7.65
C ARG A 98 9.86 5.36 7.33
N LEU A 99 8.67 5.10 7.87
CA LEU A 99 7.50 5.96 7.70
C LEU A 99 7.74 7.37 8.25
N GLU A 100 8.41 7.48 9.39
CA GLU A 100 8.81 8.77 9.98
C GLU A 100 9.74 9.54 9.05
N VAL A 101 10.80 8.90 8.53
CA VAL A 101 11.74 9.50 7.56
C VAL A 101 11.03 9.92 6.27
N LEU A 102 10.02 9.15 5.84
CA LEU A 102 9.22 9.44 4.64
C LEU A 102 8.13 10.50 4.89
N GLY A 103 7.94 10.95 6.12
CA GLY A 103 6.89 11.90 6.48
C GLY A 103 5.47 11.37 6.27
N ILE A 104 5.29 10.05 6.40
CA ILE A 104 3.99 9.41 6.28
C ILE A 104 3.23 9.58 7.62
N PRO A 105 1.99 10.09 7.60
CA PRO A 105 1.26 10.40 8.83
C PRO A 105 0.71 9.15 9.51
N LEU A 106 0.48 9.25 10.82
CA LEU A 106 -0.29 8.27 11.58
C LEU A 106 -1.73 8.15 11.05
N ASN A 107 -2.44 7.11 11.50
CA ASN A 107 -3.85 6.88 11.19
C ASN A 107 -4.12 6.71 9.68
N ILE A 108 -3.22 5.99 9.01
CA ILE A 108 -3.41 5.48 7.65
C ILE A 108 -3.42 3.94 7.68
N THR A 109 -3.87 3.33 6.59
CA THR A 109 -3.77 1.88 6.42
C THR A 109 -2.39 1.51 5.85
N LEU A 110 -1.67 0.63 6.55
CA LEU A 110 -0.44 0.00 6.07
C LEU A 110 -0.79 -1.36 5.48
N TRP A 111 -0.41 -1.60 4.23
CA TRP A 111 -0.71 -2.83 3.52
C TRP A 111 0.47 -3.78 3.60
N LEU A 112 0.24 -5.01 4.08
CA LEU A 112 1.21 -6.08 4.05
C LEU A 112 0.97 -6.95 2.82
N ASP A 113 2.01 -7.15 2.01
CA ASP A 113 1.93 -8.01 0.84
C ASP A 113 1.94 -9.49 1.23
N GLU A 114 0.85 -10.19 0.96
CA GLU A 114 0.71 -11.60 1.28
C GLU A 114 1.51 -12.51 0.36
N GLU A 115 1.85 -12.06 -0.85
CA GLU A 115 2.69 -12.83 -1.76
C GLU A 115 4.09 -12.95 -1.15
N SER A 116 4.68 -11.85 -0.70
CA SER A 116 5.97 -11.85 0.02
C SER A 116 5.97 -12.75 1.27
N LEU A 117 4.89 -12.78 2.05
CA LEU A 117 4.78 -13.69 3.21
C LEU A 117 4.79 -15.16 2.82
N LYS A 118 4.08 -15.50 1.73
CA LYS A 118 4.02 -16.89 1.23
C LYS A 118 5.36 -17.34 0.70
N GLU A 119 6.08 -16.46 0.00
CA GLU A 119 7.43 -16.72 -0.46
C GLU A 119 8.38 -16.93 0.73
N LEU A 120 8.36 -16.01 1.69
CA LEU A 120 9.22 -16.03 2.87
C LEU A 120 9.02 -17.29 3.73
N HIS A 121 7.77 -17.71 3.95
CA HIS A 121 7.45 -18.86 4.79
C HIS A 121 7.17 -20.14 4.00
N ASN A 122 7.52 -20.19 2.71
CA ASN A 122 7.28 -21.35 1.83
C ASN A 122 5.82 -21.84 1.88
N SER A 123 4.86 -20.92 1.94
CA SER A 123 3.42 -21.18 2.07
C SER A 123 2.99 -21.95 3.32
N ASP A 124 3.79 -21.90 4.41
CA ASP A 124 3.38 -22.41 5.72
C ASP A 124 2.33 -21.49 6.35
N GLU A 125 1.07 -21.88 6.24
CA GLU A 125 -0.09 -21.13 6.73
C GLU A 125 -0.03 -20.84 8.24
N ALA A 126 0.57 -21.72 9.05
CA ALA A 126 0.69 -21.47 10.49
C ALA A 126 1.66 -20.33 10.77
N ARG A 127 2.82 -20.33 10.10
CA ARG A 127 3.83 -19.26 10.24
C ARG A 127 3.32 -17.95 9.65
N ILE A 128 2.66 -17.98 8.50
CA ILE A 128 2.02 -16.82 7.87
C ILE A 128 0.99 -16.21 8.82
N LYS A 129 0.13 -17.03 9.42
CA LYS A 129 -0.88 -16.55 10.37
C LYS A 129 -0.23 -15.91 11.60
N THR A 130 0.76 -16.56 12.20
CA THR A 130 1.50 -16.00 13.34
C THR A 130 2.11 -14.65 12.99
N TYR A 131 2.79 -14.55 11.84
CA TYR A 131 3.38 -13.30 11.38
C TYR A 131 2.32 -12.20 11.21
N ARG A 132 1.17 -12.50 10.59
CA ARG A 132 0.07 -11.55 10.38
C ARG A 132 -0.51 -11.03 11.69
N ASP A 133 -0.75 -11.93 12.65
CA ASP A 133 -1.30 -11.58 13.96
C ASP A 133 -0.35 -10.64 14.71
N GLU A 134 0.96 -10.95 14.71
CA GLU A 134 2.00 -10.13 15.35
C GLU A 134 2.19 -8.78 14.65
N TRP A 135 2.25 -8.76 13.32
CA TRP A 135 2.34 -7.55 12.52
C TRP A 135 1.17 -6.60 12.79
N THR A 136 -0.04 -7.14 12.78
CA THR A 136 -1.27 -6.38 13.00
C THR A 136 -1.31 -5.77 14.38
N ASP A 137 -0.98 -6.56 15.41
CA ASP A 137 -0.91 -6.07 16.79
C ASP A 137 0.08 -4.91 16.92
N PHE A 138 1.25 -5.03 16.29
CA PHE A 138 2.26 -3.97 16.31
C PHE A 138 1.81 -2.69 15.60
N VAL A 139 1.30 -2.81 14.37
CA VAL A 139 0.84 -1.69 13.55
C VAL A 139 -0.32 -0.94 14.21
N ILE A 140 -1.27 -1.66 14.81
CA ILE A 140 -2.38 -1.06 15.56
C ILE A 140 -1.88 -0.33 16.79
N LYS A 141 -0.98 -0.93 17.58
CA LYS A 141 -0.37 -0.28 18.75
C LYS A 141 0.39 0.99 18.38
N ALA A 142 0.96 1.04 17.18
CA ALA A 142 1.65 2.20 16.64
C ALA A 142 0.71 3.30 16.10
N GLY A 143 -0.61 3.10 16.11
CA GLY A 143 -1.61 4.10 15.71
C GLY A 143 -1.97 4.08 14.22
N TYR A 144 -1.73 2.96 13.55
CA TYR A 144 -2.12 2.72 12.15
C TYR A 144 -3.22 1.66 12.07
N SER A 145 -3.82 1.52 10.89
CA SER A 145 -4.65 0.37 10.55
C SER A 145 -3.83 -0.62 9.72
N ALA A 146 -4.08 -1.91 9.87
CA ALA A 146 -3.46 -2.94 9.03
C ALA A 146 -4.40 -3.35 7.89
N GLY A 147 -3.84 -3.56 6.71
CA GLY A 147 -4.49 -4.18 5.56
C GLY A 147 -3.61 -5.24 4.94
N TYR A 148 -4.19 -6.13 4.16
CA TYR A 148 -3.45 -7.20 3.47
C TYR A 148 -3.67 -7.08 1.97
N TYR A 149 -2.58 -6.97 1.23
CA TYR A 149 -2.59 -6.95 -0.22
C TYR A 149 -2.29 -8.35 -0.73
N LYS A 150 -3.13 -8.86 -1.64
CA LYS A 150 -3.07 -10.27 -2.08
C LYS A 150 -2.55 -10.47 -3.50
N GLY A 151 -2.07 -9.40 -4.12
CA GLY A 151 -1.33 -9.50 -5.38
C GLY A 151 -2.10 -9.92 -6.62
N GLY A 152 -3.44 -10.12 -6.60
CA GLY A 152 -4.17 -10.59 -7.78
C GLY A 152 -5.65 -10.26 -7.90
N LEU A 153 -6.17 -10.49 -9.11
CA LEU A 153 -7.52 -10.17 -9.54
C LEU A 153 -8.52 -11.14 -8.90
N CYS A 154 -9.63 -10.61 -8.39
CA CYS A 154 -10.68 -11.41 -7.78
C CYS A 154 -11.48 -12.14 -8.88
N ASP A 155 -11.37 -13.48 -8.96
CA ASP A 155 -12.21 -14.33 -9.83
C ASP A 155 -13.25 -15.14 -9.02
N CYS A 156 -13.64 -14.62 -7.85
CA CYS A 156 -14.79 -15.12 -7.12
C CYS A 156 -15.93 -14.14 -7.31
N SER A 157 -17.06 -14.66 -7.78
CA SER A 157 -18.32 -13.95 -7.97
C SER A 157 -18.71 -13.10 -6.76
N CYS A 158 -18.29 -11.84 -6.75
CA CYS A 158 -19.00 -10.81 -6.03
C CYS A 158 -20.31 -10.62 -6.78
N THR A 159 -21.41 -11.14 -6.23
CA THR A 159 -22.69 -10.46 -6.41
C THR A 159 -22.45 -9.03 -5.92
N SER A 160 -22.21 -8.03 -6.77
CA SER A 160 -22.89 -7.71 -8.03
C SER A 160 -21.96 -7.02 -9.04
N THR A 161 -21.97 -7.53 -10.28
CA THR A 161 -21.70 -6.85 -11.57
C THR A 161 -20.47 -5.92 -11.67
N SER A 162 -19.35 -6.43 -12.19
CA SER A 162 -18.58 -5.89 -13.35
C SER A 162 -17.30 -6.73 -13.52
N ASP A 163 -17.03 -7.31 -14.68
CA ASP A 163 -16.34 -6.74 -15.85
C ASP A 163 -14.89 -6.25 -15.61
N ASN A 164 -13.95 -6.93 -16.30
CA ASN A 164 -12.62 -6.47 -16.69
C ASN A 164 -11.52 -6.30 -15.63
N GLY A 165 -11.16 -7.38 -14.93
CA GLY A 165 -9.78 -7.62 -14.49
C GLY A 165 -9.13 -6.55 -13.61
N SER A 166 -9.82 -6.08 -12.56
CA SER A 166 -9.25 -5.24 -11.47
C SER A 166 -9.33 -5.96 -10.10
N THR A 167 -8.31 -5.82 -9.25
CA THR A 167 -8.33 -6.34 -7.86
C THR A 167 -9.15 -5.39 -7.00
N VAL A 168 -10.19 -5.89 -6.31
CA VAL A 168 -10.98 -5.06 -5.38
C VAL A 168 -10.47 -5.27 -3.94
N LEU A 169 -10.03 -4.20 -3.30
CA LEU A 169 -9.68 -4.14 -1.87
C LEU A 169 -10.98 -3.97 -1.07
N GLU A 170 -11.60 -5.08 -0.74
CA GLU A 170 -12.60 -5.12 0.34
C GLU A 170 -11.91 -5.50 1.67
N ALA A 171 -12.66 -5.45 2.77
CA ALA A 171 -12.19 -5.70 4.13
C ALA A 171 -11.19 -6.89 4.24
N PRO A 172 -10.27 -6.89 5.23
CA PRO A 172 -9.13 -7.82 5.26
C PRO A 172 -9.57 -9.30 5.37
N GLU A 173 -9.63 -10.02 4.23
CA GLU A 173 -9.13 -11.38 3.92
C GLU A 173 -9.74 -11.99 2.61
N CYS A 174 -9.01 -12.83 1.84
CA CYS A 174 -9.43 -13.58 0.62
C CYS A 174 -8.56 -13.52 -0.69
N GLY A 175 -7.68 -14.49 -1.04
CA GLY A 175 -6.66 -14.54 -2.17
C GLY A 175 -7.17 -14.29 -3.62
N VAL A 176 -6.41 -14.22 -4.74
CA VAL A 176 -5.16 -14.87 -5.25
C VAL A 176 -4.60 -14.08 -6.49
N GLY A 177 -3.31 -14.27 -6.83
CA GLY A 177 -2.38 -13.50 -7.72
C GLY A 177 -2.57 -13.40 -9.25
N LEU A 178 -1.70 -12.61 -9.93
CA LEU A 178 -0.89 -12.95 -11.14
C LEU A 178 -0.13 -11.76 -11.82
N ASN A 179 0.78 -12.13 -12.73
CA ASN A 179 2.00 -11.48 -13.26
C ASN A 179 1.87 -10.43 -14.40
N GLY A 180 2.92 -9.59 -14.54
CA GLY A 180 3.35 -8.97 -15.81
C GLY A 180 3.51 -7.44 -15.77
N HIS A 181 4.68 -6.94 -16.17
CA HIS A 181 5.20 -5.55 -16.09
C HIS A 181 4.31 -4.43 -16.69
N THR A 182 3.19 -4.20 -16.02
CA THR A 182 2.24 -3.09 -16.15
C THR A 182 1.85 -2.77 -14.71
N LEU A 183 1.86 -1.51 -14.28
CA LEU A 183 1.52 -1.15 -12.89
C LEU A 183 0.17 -1.80 -12.53
N LYS A 184 0.14 -2.65 -11.50
CA LYS A 184 -1.03 -3.48 -11.18
C LYS A 184 -2.18 -2.56 -10.79
N THR A 185 -3.31 -2.61 -11.49
CA THR A 185 -4.48 -1.80 -11.14
C THR A 185 -5.24 -2.45 -9.99
N VAL A 186 -5.71 -1.60 -9.08
CA VAL A 186 -6.43 -2.00 -7.88
C VAL A 186 -7.56 -1.00 -7.62
N SER A 187 -8.70 -1.46 -7.13
CA SER A 187 -9.82 -0.62 -6.73
C SER A 187 -10.12 -0.82 -5.26
N ILE A 188 -10.65 0.19 -4.57
CA ILE A 188 -11.19 0.05 -3.23
C ILE A 188 -12.64 -0.41 -3.37
N GLY A 189 -13.10 -1.35 -2.54
CA GLY A 189 -14.53 -1.69 -2.51
C GLY A 189 -15.38 -0.62 -1.84
N GLU A 190 -16.47 -1.03 -1.20
CA GLU A 190 -17.45 -0.11 -0.62
C GLU A 190 -16.93 0.77 0.54
N ASN A 191 -15.83 0.35 1.19
CA ASN A 191 -15.25 1.02 2.37
C ASN A 191 -16.31 1.45 3.41
N SER A 192 -17.41 0.70 3.54
CA SER A 192 -18.58 1.05 4.36
C SER A 192 -18.49 0.52 5.79
N GLY A 193 -17.53 -0.37 6.06
CA GLY A 193 -17.27 -0.97 7.37
C GLY A 193 -16.86 0.02 8.48
N THR A 194 -16.79 -0.50 9.70
CA THR A 194 -16.38 0.24 10.91
C THR A 194 -14.90 0.61 10.90
N CYS A 195 -14.05 -0.25 10.34
CA CYS A 195 -12.64 0.01 10.08
C CYS A 195 -12.49 0.57 8.66
N LYS A 196 -12.38 1.89 8.53
CA LYS A 196 -12.20 2.54 7.23
C LYS A 196 -10.77 2.35 6.72
N ILE A 197 -10.64 2.09 5.42
CA ILE A 197 -9.38 2.27 4.71
C ILE A 197 -9.06 3.76 4.68
N ARG A 198 -7.83 4.11 5.02
CA ARG A 198 -7.35 5.50 5.08
C ARG A 198 -6.06 5.64 4.29
N TRP A 199 -5.95 6.70 3.51
CA TRP A 199 -4.76 7.00 2.71
C TRP A 199 -4.13 8.33 3.15
N ALA A 200 -2.88 8.53 2.77
CA ALA A 200 -2.20 9.81 2.92
C ALA A 200 -2.48 10.71 1.70
N TYR A 201 -2.58 12.01 1.91
CA TYR A 201 -2.71 13.00 0.82
C TYR A 201 -2.05 14.34 1.21
N LEU A 202 -1.83 15.21 0.23
CA LEU A 202 -1.43 16.60 0.48
C LEU A 202 -2.57 17.54 0.10
N SER A 203 -2.93 18.43 1.03
CA SER A 203 -3.90 19.52 0.83
C SER A 203 -3.28 20.71 0.11
#